data_AF-A0A3C0GNF8-F1
#
_entry.id   AF-A0A3C0GNF8-F1
#
_cell.length_a   1.000
_cell.length_b   1.000
_cell.length_c   1.000
_cell.angle_alpha   90.00
_cell.angle_beta   90.00
_cell.angle_gamma   90.00
#
_symmetry.space_group_name_H-M   'P 1'
#
loop_
_entity.id
_entity.type
_entity.pdbx_description
1 polymer ?
#
loop_
_entity_poly.entity_id
_entity_poly.type
_entity_poly.pdbx_seq_one_letter_code
_entity_poly.pdbx_strand_id
1 'polypeptide(L)'
;ATNETDSYMPAAIHLSHRLVEQQAKIRKKKNSPLSWLRPDAKSQVTLRYENGVVSAIDAVVLSTQHAPGIKQKDLIEAVREEIIKPVLPAKWLHKGTKFHINPTGKFEIGGPVGDCGLTGRKIIVDTYGGWARHGGGAFSGKDPSKVDRSAAYAARYVAKNVVAAGLADRC
;
A
#
# COMPACT_ATOMS: atom_id res chain seq x y z
N ALA A 1 5.94 -15.81 1.70
CA ALA A 1 7.07 -15.07 1.14
C ALA A 1 7.17 -15.40 -0.35
N THR A 2 7.71 -14.48 -1.15
CA THR A 2 7.89 -14.67 -2.60
C THR A 2 9.03 -13.80 -3.09
N ASN A 3 9.76 -14.23 -4.12
CA ASN A 3 10.83 -13.47 -4.77
C ASN A 3 10.33 -12.37 -5.74
N GLU A 4 9.04 -12.02 -5.75
CA GLU A 4 8.50 -10.91 -6.56
C GLU A 4 9.11 -9.53 -6.25
N THR A 5 9.65 -9.34 -5.04
CA THR A 5 10.33 -8.11 -4.61
C THR A 5 11.56 -8.42 -3.76
N ASP A 6 12.52 -7.49 -3.68
CA ASP A 6 13.74 -7.64 -2.86
C ASP A 6 13.45 -7.80 -1.36
N SER A 7 12.28 -7.34 -0.92
CA SER A 7 11.80 -7.50 0.45
C SER A 7 11.14 -8.87 0.72
N TYR A 8 11.11 -9.74 -0.28
CA TYR A 8 10.42 -11.03 -0.31
C TYR A 8 8.90 -10.92 -0.02
N MET A 9 8.28 -9.82 -0.43
CA MET A 9 6.84 -9.53 -0.28
C MET A 9 6.13 -9.63 -1.63
N PRO A 10 4.83 -9.99 -1.65
CA PRO A 10 4.02 -9.90 -2.86
C PRO A 10 4.00 -8.46 -3.40
N ALA A 11 4.14 -8.31 -4.71
CA ALA A 11 4.34 -6.99 -5.31
C ALA A 11 3.17 -6.03 -5.08
N ALA A 12 1.92 -6.51 -5.14
CA ALA A 12 0.73 -5.67 -5.02
C ALA A 12 0.63 -4.95 -3.66
N ILE A 13 0.77 -5.69 -2.55
CA ILE A 13 0.74 -5.11 -1.20
C ILE A 13 1.95 -4.21 -0.96
N HIS A 14 3.13 -4.62 -1.45
CA HIS A 14 4.34 -3.84 -1.33
C HIS A 14 4.15 -2.46 -1.97
N LEU A 15 3.73 -2.40 -3.24
CA LEU A 15 3.51 -1.15 -3.95
C LEU A 15 2.40 -0.30 -3.32
N SER A 16 1.29 -0.92 -2.90
CA SER A 16 0.22 -0.20 -2.20
C SER A 16 0.75 0.48 -0.93
N HIS A 17 1.51 -0.24 -0.09
CA HIS A 17 2.13 0.34 1.10
C HIS A 17 3.10 1.48 0.78
N ARG A 18 3.93 1.34 -0.26
CA ARG A 18 4.87 2.39 -0.65
C ARG A 18 4.15 3.67 -1.10
N LEU A 19 2.98 3.57 -1.73
CA LEU A 19 2.20 4.75 -2.14
C LEU A 19 1.71 5.57 -0.95
N VAL A 20 1.08 4.95 0.05
CA VAL A 20 0.61 5.67 1.25
C VAL A 20 1.76 6.12 2.15
N GLU A 21 2.88 5.40 2.17
CA GLU A 21 4.10 5.86 2.84
C GLU A 21 4.67 7.12 2.18
N GLN A 22 4.75 7.15 0.85
CA GLN A 22 5.22 8.32 0.08
C GLN A 22 4.28 9.52 0.27
N GLN A 23 2.96 9.30 0.24
CA GLN A 23 1.96 10.34 0.56
C GLN A 23 2.25 10.95 1.95
N ALA A 24 2.43 10.10 2.96
CA ALA A 24 2.67 10.55 4.32
C ALA A 24 4.03 11.26 4.46
N LYS A 25 5.06 10.78 3.75
CA LYS A 25 6.40 11.38 3.71
C LYS A 25 6.34 12.79 3.13
N ILE A 26 5.68 12.99 1.99
CA ILE A 26 5.52 14.31 1.37
C ILE A 26 4.71 15.23 2.28
N ARG A 27 3.59 14.77 2.81
CA ARG A 27 2.75 15.56 3.71
C ARG A 27 3.51 16.06 4.95
N LYS A 28 4.37 15.20 5.53
CA LYS A 28 5.15 15.53 6.73
C LYS A 28 6.43 16.31 6.44
N LYS A 29 6.85 16.43 5.18
CA LYS A 29 8.06 17.16 4.79
C LYS A 29 7.92 18.64 5.13
N LYS A 30 8.94 19.22 5.78
CA LYS A 30 9.01 20.67 5.98
C LYS A 30 9.01 21.36 4.61
N ASN A 31 8.19 22.40 4.45
CA ASN A 31 7.98 23.10 3.16
C ASN A 31 7.55 22.12 2.05
N SER A 32 6.63 21.21 2.37
CA SER A 32 6.07 20.27 1.39
C SER A 32 5.50 21.01 0.18
N PRO A 33 5.79 20.56 -1.06
CA PRO A 33 5.13 21.09 -2.26
C PRO A 33 3.62 20.82 -2.23
N LEU A 34 3.17 19.81 -1.47
CA LEU A 34 1.77 19.43 -1.33
C LEU A 34 1.27 19.73 0.10
N SER A 35 1.42 20.97 0.54
CA SER A 35 1.03 21.43 1.88
C SER A 35 -0.46 21.29 2.21
N TRP A 36 -1.29 21.11 1.18
CA TRP A 36 -2.73 20.85 1.27
C TRP A 36 -3.08 19.39 1.59
N LEU A 37 -2.13 18.45 1.58
CA LEU A 37 -2.39 17.05 1.95
C LEU A 37 -2.80 16.92 3.42
N ARG A 38 -3.79 16.05 3.67
CA ARG A 38 -4.26 15.70 5.02
C ARG A 38 -3.95 14.23 5.34
N PRO A 39 -4.07 13.79 6.61
CA PRO A 39 -3.55 12.50 7.04
C PRO A 39 -4.25 11.27 6.46
N ASP A 40 -5.56 11.33 6.17
CA ASP A 40 -6.31 10.16 5.71
C ASP A 40 -6.04 9.88 4.23
N ALA A 41 -5.62 8.65 3.92
CA ALA A 41 -5.31 8.23 2.56
C ALA A 41 -5.46 6.71 2.41
N LYS A 42 -5.84 6.28 1.21
CA LYS A 42 -6.03 4.87 0.83
C LYS A 42 -5.41 4.65 -0.55
N SER A 43 -4.72 3.53 -0.71
CA SER A 43 -4.14 3.09 -1.98
C SER A 43 -4.59 1.68 -2.34
N GLN A 44 -4.67 1.43 -3.64
CA GLN A 44 -4.87 0.10 -4.21
C GLN A 44 -4.08 0.00 -5.51
N VAL A 45 -3.46 -1.15 -5.74
CA VAL A 45 -2.73 -1.46 -6.97
C VAL A 45 -3.21 -2.80 -7.50
N THR A 46 -3.62 -2.82 -8.77
CA THR A 46 -4.01 -4.03 -9.49
C THR A 46 -2.89 -4.39 -10.45
N LEU A 47 -2.33 -5.58 -10.27
CA LEU A 47 -1.25 -6.11 -11.11
C LEU A 47 -1.79 -7.19 -12.06
N ARG A 48 -1.23 -7.21 -13.26
CA ARG A 48 -1.39 -8.32 -14.20
C ARG A 48 -0.31 -9.35 -13.95
N TYR A 49 -0.70 -10.62 -13.89
CA TYR A 49 0.19 -11.75 -13.76
C TYR A 49 0.13 -12.63 -15.00
N GLU A 50 1.28 -12.99 -15.54
CA GLU A 50 1.43 -13.93 -16.66
C GLU A 50 2.39 -15.04 -16.22
N ASN A 51 1.93 -16.30 -16.29
CA ASN A 51 2.69 -17.47 -15.81
C ASN A 51 3.21 -17.30 -14.37
N GLY A 52 2.41 -16.66 -13.53
CA GLY A 52 2.76 -16.38 -12.14
C GLY A 52 3.70 -15.18 -11.95
N VAL A 53 4.23 -14.54 -12.99
CA VAL A 53 5.13 -13.39 -12.87
C VAL A 53 4.36 -12.08 -13.12
N VAL A 54 4.69 -11.01 -12.39
CA VAL A 54 4.11 -9.68 -12.62
C VAL A 54 4.53 -9.16 -13.99
N SER A 55 3.56 -8.96 -14.89
CA SER A 55 3.82 -8.44 -16.24
C SER A 55 3.56 -6.94 -16.36
N ALA A 56 2.52 -6.41 -15.69
CA ALA A 56 2.14 -4.99 -15.78
C ALA A 56 1.30 -4.51 -14.59
N ILE A 57 1.11 -3.19 -14.48
CA ILE A 57 0.12 -2.56 -13.60
C ILE A 57 -1.11 -2.18 -14.44
N ASP A 58 -2.25 -2.79 -14.15
CA ASP A 58 -3.51 -2.51 -14.86
C ASP A 58 -4.21 -1.27 -14.31
N ALA A 59 -4.24 -1.11 -12.99
CA ALA A 59 -4.91 0.01 -12.35
C ALA A 59 -4.25 0.43 -11.03
N VAL A 60 -4.29 1.73 -10.75
CA VAL A 60 -3.84 2.34 -9.50
C VAL A 60 -4.97 3.23 -8.99
N VAL A 61 -5.38 3.02 -7.75
CA VAL A 61 -6.31 3.90 -7.04
C VAL A 61 -5.57 4.58 -5.92
N LEU A 62 -5.65 5.90 -5.85
CA LEU A 62 -5.17 6.68 -4.70
C LEU A 62 -6.21 7.71 -4.31
N SER A 63 -6.80 7.51 -3.13
CA SER A 63 -7.66 8.50 -2.50
C SER A 63 -6.91 9.15 -1.36
N THR A 64 -6.70 10.46 -1.40
CA THR A 64 -6.03 11.22 -0.34
C THR A 64 -6.91 12.38 0.10
N GLN A 65 -7.02 12.53 1.41
CA GLN A 65 -7.68 13.67 2.01
C GLN A 65 -6.86 14.94 1.73
N HIS A 66 -7.54 16.06 1.54
CA HIS A 66 -6.93 17.35 1.23
C HIS A 66 -7.63 18.51 1.94
N ALA A 67 -6.95 19.64 2.06
CA ALA A 67 -7.56 20.90 2.45
C ALA A 67 -8.50 21.40 1.34
N PRO A 68 -9.54 22.18 1.68
CA PRO A 68 -10.36 22.87 0.69
C PRO A 68 -9.51 23.80 -0.18
N GLY A 69 -9.98 24.06 -1.41
CA GLY A 69 -9.43 25.10 -2.29
C GLY A 69 -8.50 24.61 -3.40
N ILE A 70 -7.97 23.38 -3.33
CA ILE A 70 -7.26 22.80 -4.47
C ILE A 70 -8.25 22.35 -5.56
N LYS A 71 -7.94 22.64 -6.83
CA LYS A 71 -8.72 22.15 -7.96
C LYS A 71 -8.41 20.68 -8.20
N GLN A 72 -9.43 19.91 -8.58
CA GLN A 72 -9.29 18.46 -8.82
C GLN A 72 -8.18 18.13 -9.82
N LYS A 73 -8.06 18.89 -10.92
CA LYS A 73 -7.03 18.69 -11.94
C LYS A 73 -5.62 18.79 -11.35
N ASP A 74 -5.38 19.84 -10.57
CA ASP A 74 -4.07 20.11 -9.96
C ASP A 74 -3.74 19.04 -8.91
N LEU A 75 -4.74 18.58 -8.13
CA LEU A 75 -4.59 17.47 -7.19
C LEU A 75 -4.17 16.18 -7.92
N ILE A 76 -4.86 15.83 -9.00
CA ILE A 76 -4.58 14.63 -9.81
C ILE A 76 -3.14 14.67 -10.34
N GLU A 77 -2.74 15.81 -10.92
CA GLU A 77 -1.40 16.00 -11.45
C GLU A 77 -0.34 15.90 -10.36
N ALA A 78 -0.48 16.64 -9.26
CA ALA A 78 0.51 16.62 -8.18
C ALA A 78 0.64 15.24 -7.52
N VAL A 79 -0.48 14.52 -7.32
CA VAL A 79 -0.46 13.14 -6.80
C VAL A 79 0.28 12.22 -7.78
N ARG A 80 0.04 12.37 -9.08
CA ARG A 80 0.70 11.55 -10.09
C ARG A 80 2.21 11.76 -10.10
N GLU A 81 2.65 13.02 -10.08
CA GLU A 81 4.07 13.38 -10.18
C GLU A 81 4.84 13.09 -8.90
N GLU A 82 4.29 13.46 -7.74
CA GLU A 82 5.04 13.42 -6.47
C GLU A 82 4.87 12.09 -5.72
N ILE A 83 3.75 11.38 -5.91
CA ILE A 83 3.44 10.16 -5.16
C ILE A 83 3.54 8.92 -6.03
N ILE A 84 2.86 8.90 -7.18
CA ILE A 84 2.73 7.67 -7.98
C ILE A 84 4.01 7.38 -8.77
N LYS A 85 4.49 8.33 -9.57
CA LYS A 85 5.68 8.14 -10.42
C LYS A 85 6.95 7.75 -9.66
N PRO A 86 7.27 8.33 -8.47
CA PRO A 86 8.48 7.98 -7.74
C PRO A 86 8.43 6.60 -7.08
N VAL A 87 7.24 6.01 -6.95
CA VAL A 87 7.03 4.74 -6.25
C VAL A 87 6.86 3.57 -7.23
N LEU A 88 6.08 3.75 -8.30
CA LEU A 88 5.74 2.66 -9.19
C LEU A 88 6.85 2.41 -10.22
N PRO A 89 7.29 1.16 -10.41
CA PRO A 89 8.31 0.83 -11.41
C PRO A 89 7.86 1.21 -12.81
N ALA A 90 8.59 2.10 -13.48
CA ALA A 90 8.25 2.58 -14.83
C ALA A 90 8.10 1.43 -15.84
N LYS A 91 8.87 0.34 -15.69
CA LYS A 91 8.80 -0.86 -16.52
C LYS A 91 7.44 -1.58 -16.51
N TRP A 92 6.63 -1.40 -15.46
CA TRP A 92 5.30 -2.02 -15.35
C TRP A 92 4.17 -1.07 -15.77
N LEU A 93 4.47 0.21 -15.99
CA LEU A 93 3.50 1.20 -16.42
C LEU A 93 3.43 1.23 -17.95
N HIS A 94 2.21 1.27 -18.50
CA HIS A 94 1.97 1.34 -19.93
C HIS A 94 0.83 2.32 -20.24
N LYS A 95 0.61 2.62 -21.53
CA LYS A 95 -0.44 3.57 -21.97
C LYS A 95 -1.86 3.19 -21.51
N GLY A 96 -2.10 1.91 -21.24
CA GLY A 96 -3.38 1.38 -20.78
C GLY A 96 -3.55 1.34 -19.26
N THR A 97 -2.50 1.68 -18.48
CA THR A 97 -2.60 1.71 -17.01
C THR A 97 -3.59 2.79 -16.58
N LYS A 98 -4.60 2.39 -15.80
CA LYS A 98 -5.65 3.28 -15.32
C LYS A 98 -5.25 3.92 -14.00
N PHE A 99 -5.40 5.24 -13.90
CA PHE A 99 -5.15 5.99 -12.66
C PHE A 99 -6.46 6.60 -12.16
N HIS A 100 -6.89 6.16 -10.98
CA HIS A 100 -8.08 6.65 -10.29
C HIS A 100 -7.64 7.46 -9.06
N ILE A 101 -7.51 8.77 -9.23
CA ILE A 101 -7.06 9.68 -8.17
C ILE A 101 -8.26 10.49 -7.68
N ASN A 102 -8.61 10.32 -6.41
CA ASN A 102 -9.82 10.89 -5.79
C ASN A 102 -11.06 10.77 -6.71
N PRO A 103 -11.45 9.55 -7.15
CA PRO A 103 -12.48 9.36 -8.17
C PRO A 103 -13.87 9.86 -7.74
N THR A 104 -14.13 9.95 -6.44
CA THR A 104 -15.37 10.51 -5.86
C THR A 104 -15.37 12.04 -5.80
N GLY A 105 -14.30 12.70 -6.27
CA GLY A 105 -14.11 14.14 -6.20
C GLY A 105 -13.51 14.58 -4.87
N LYS A 106 -14.23 15.42 -4.12
CA LYS A 106 -13.71 16.06 -2.91
C LYS A 106 -13.55 15.07 -1.76
N PHE A 107 -12.38 15.06 -1.14
CA PHE A 107 -12.11 14.34 0.10
C PHE A 107 -11.55 15.30 1.15
N GLU A 108 -12.40 16.22 1.62
CA GLU A 108 -12.01 17.25 2.59
C GLU A 108 -12.22 16.78 4.05
N ILE A 109 -13.30 16.03 4.30
CA ILE A 109 -13.63 15.44 5.60
C ILE A 109 -13.14 13.99 5.63
N GLY A 110 -12.28 13.65 6.59
CA GLY A 110 -11.68 12.33 6.74
C GLY A 110 -11.22 12.08 8.17
N GLY A 111 -10.53 10.96 8.39
CA GLY A 111 -10.16 10.51 9.73
C GLY A 111 -11.40 10.11 10.57
N PRO A 112 -11.31 10.17 11.91
CA PRO A 112 -12.39 9.71 12.80
C PRO A 112 -13.74 10.41 12.60
N VAL A 113 -13.75 11.62 12.03
CA VAL A 113 -14.97 12.35 11.69
C VAL A 113 -15.70 11.72 10.50
N GLY A 114 -14.95 11.13 9.56
CA GLY A 114 -15.50 10.50 8.35
C GLY A 114 -15.73 8.99 8.46
N ASP A 115 -14.96 8.29 9.30
CA ASP A 115 -15.07 6.84 9.49
C ASP A 115 -14.47 6.41 10.85
N CYS A 116 -15.18 5.55 11.58
CA CYS A 116 -14.77 5.15 12.93
C CYS A 116 -13.57 4.17 12.87
N GLY A 117 -12.52 4.48 13.62
CA GLY A 117 -11.33 3.64 13.73
C GLY A 117 -11.43 2.60 14.83
N LEU A 118 -11.12 1.34 14.53
CA LEU A 118 -10.98 0.27 15.52
C LEU A 118 -9.68 -0.51 15.32
N THR A 119 -9.04 -0.89 16.42
CA THR A 119 -7.86 -1.75 16.44
C THR A 119 -8.16 -3.08 15.74
N GLY A 120 -7.22 -3.57 14.93
CA GLY A 120 -7.33 -4.88 14.30
C GLY A 120 -8.33 -4.97 13.14
N ARG A 121 -8.75 -3.84 12.56
CA ARG A 121 -9.63 -3.82 11.37
C ARG A 121 -8.88 -3.64 10.04
N LYS A 122 -7.57 -3.90 10.04
CA LYS A 122 -6.68 -3.82 8.87
C LYS A 122 -5.76 -5.04 8.73
N ILE A 123 -6.15 -6.19 9.28
CA ILE A 123 -5.32 -7.41 9.34
C ILE A 123 -4.74 -7.89 7.99
N ILE A 124 -5.46 -7.70 6.89
CA ILE A 124 -4.97 -8.07 5.55
C ILE A 124 -3.95 -7.05 5.01
N VAL A 125 -4.12 -5.78 5.36
CA VAL A 125 -3.14 -4.72 5.07
C VAL A 125 -1.89 -4.94 5.93
N ASP A 126 -2.06 -5.28 7.21
CA ASP A 126 -0.96 -5.58 8.14
C ASP A 126 -0.13 -6.81 7.73
N THR A 127 -0.61 -7.62 6.77
CA THR A 127 0.03 -8.87 6.35
C THR A 127 0.41 -8.86 4.87
N TYR A 128 -0.36 -9.58 4.04
CA TYR A 128 0.07 -9.95 2.69
C TYR A 128 -0.88 -9.48 1.58
N GLY A 129 -1.80 -8.56 1.90
CA GLY A 129 -2.71 -7.95 0.92
C GLY A 129 -3.59 -8.96 0.18
N GLY A 130 -3.97 -10.05 0.83
CA GLY A 130 -4.81 -11.10 0.26
C GLY A 130 -4.05 -12.16 -0.54
N TRP A 131 -2.73 -12.02 -0.73
CA TRP A 131 -1.92 -13.00 -1.45
C TRP A 131 -1.75 -14.31 -0.67
N ALA A 132 -1.55 -14.22 0.64
CA ALA A 132 -1.43 -15.37 1.54
C ALA A 132 -2.65 -15.48 2.46
N ARG A 133 -2.84 -16.68 3.01
CA ARG A 133 -3.90 -16.99 3.97
C ARG A 133 -3.64 -16.26 5.30
N HIS A 134 -4.72 -15.98 6.03
CA HIS A 134 -4.68 -15.27 7.30
C HIS A 134 -5.47 -16.03 8.36
N GLY A 135 -4.90 -16.21 9.56
CA GLY A 135 -5.53 -16.98 10.66
C GLY A 135 -6.60 -16.22 11.45
N GLY A 136 -6.74 -14.91 11.23
CA GLY A 136 -7.81 -14.07 11.80
C GLY A 136 -7.37 -13.17 12.96
N GLY A 137 -6.27 -13.49 13.64
CA GLY A 137 -5.75 -12.71 14.76
C GLY A 137 -5.17 -11.34 14.34
N ALA A 138 -5.58 -10.27 15.02
CA ALA A 138 -4.94 -8.95 14.90
C ALA A 138 -3.62 -8.88 15.69
N PHE A 139 -2.71 -7.97 15.29
CA PHE A 139 -1.39 -7.81 15.93
C PHE A 139 -1.34 -6.68 16.97
N SER A 140 -1.85 -5.50 16.63
CA SER A 140 -1.72 -4.30 17.46
C SER A 140 -2.44 -4.44 18.81
N GLY A 141 -1.83 -3.89 19.87
CA GLY A 141 -2.35 -3.97 21.25
C GLY A 141 -2.03 -5.27 21.98
N LYS A 142 -1.29 -6.20 21.36
CA LYS A 142 -0.88 -7.47 21.97
C LYS A 142 0.64 -7.51 22.22
N ASP A 143 1.05 -7.90 23.42
CA ASP A 143 2.45 -8.17 23.74
C ASP A 143 2.92 -9.52 23.10
N PRO A 144 4.25 -9.76 23.02
CA PRO A 144 4.80 -10.92 22.32
C PRO A 144 4.39 -12.30 22.88
N SER A 145 3.80 -12.41 24.08
CA SER A 145 3.27 -13.69 24.56
C SER A 145 2.02 -14.16 23.79
N LYS A 146 1.37 -13.27 23.03
CA LYS A 146 0.16 -13.59 22.27
C LYS A 146 0.56 -14.14 20.91
N VAL A 147 0.28 -15.43 20.71
CA VAL A 147 0.70 -16.18 19.52
C VAL A 147 0.16 -15.63 18.21
N ASP A 148 -0.99 -14.94 18.24
CA ASP A 148 -1.51 -14.21 17.08
C ASP A 148 -0.46 -13.29 16.45
N ARG A 149 0.43 -12.72 17.27
CA ARG A 149 1.50 -11.81 16.84
C ARG A 149 2.84 -12.53 16.70
N SER A 150 3.30 -13.19 17.77
CA SER A 150 4.66 -13.76 17.79
C SER A 150 4.81 -14.93 16.83
N ALA A 151 3.83 -15.85 16.77
CA ALA A 151 3.89 -16.97 15.84
C ALA A 151 3.72 -16.52 14.39
N ALA A 152 2.90 -15.49 14.13
CA ALA A 152 2.79 -14.90 12.79
C ALA A 152 4.12 -14.29 12.32
N TYR A 153 4.85 -13.61 13.20
CA TYR A 153 6.17 -13.05 12.87
C TYR A 153 7.22 -14.15 12.66
N ALA A 154 7.20 -15.20 13.49
CA ALA A 154 8.08 -16.37 13.31
C ALA A 154 7.79 -17.10 11.98
N ALA A 155 6.52 -17.29 11.62
CA ALA A 155 6.14 -17.88 10.34
C ALA A 155 6.63 -17.04 9.15
N ARG A 156 6.49 -15.71 9.22
CA ARG A 156 7.08 -14.80 8.22
C ARG A 156 8.60 -14.96 8.13
N TYR A 157 9.29 -15.06 9.26
CA TYR A 157 10.74 -15.23 9.32
C TYR A 157 11.17 -16.51 8.61
N VAL A 158 10.55 -17.65 8.93
CA VAL A 158 10.87 -18.94 8.30
C VAL A 158 10.60 -18.89 6.79
N ALA A 159 9.40 -18.46 6.38
CA ALA A 159 9.02 -18.38 4.96
C ALA A 159 9.97 -17.49 4.16
N LYS A 160 10.38 -16.34 4.72
CA LYS A 160 11.36 -15.44 4.08
C LYS A 160 12.71 -16.14 3.89
N ASN A 161 13.19 -16.86 4.89
CA ASN A 161 14.48 -17.55 4.82
C ASN A 161 14.45 -18.73 3.84
N VAL A 162 13.34 -19.46 3.72
CA VAL A 162 13.18 -20.51 2.70
C VAL A 162 13.36 -19.94 1.28
N VAL A 163 12.68 -18.83 0.98
CA VAL A 163 12.78 -18.18 -0.33
C VAL A 163 14.16 -17.54 -0.54
N ALA A 164 14.70 -16.86 0.48
CA ALA A 164 16.01 -16.21 0.40
C ALA A 164 17.16 -17.22 0.23
N ALA A 165 17.01 -18.45 0.75
CA ALA A 165 17.96 -19.54 0.58
C ALA A 165 17.83 -20.24 -0.80
N GLY A 166 16.90 -19.81 -1.66
CA GLY A 166 16.67 -20.43 -2.97
C GLY A 166 16.02 -21.81 -2.91
N LEU A 167 15.44 -22.20 -1.78
CA LEU A 167 14.79 -23.50 -1.61
C LEU A 167 13.42 -23.55 -2.27
N ALA A 168 12.79 -22.40 -2.50
CA ALA A 168 11.54 -22.25 -3.26
C ALA A 168 11.39 -20.80 -3.75
N ASP A 169 10.67 -20.57 -4.85
CA ASP A 169 10.32 -19.22 -5.29
C ASP A 169 9.27 -18.55 -4.38
N ARG A 170 8.45 -19.39 -3.71
CA ARG A 170 7.31 -19.01 -2.86
C ARG A 170 7.13 -20.02 -1.73
N CYS A 171 6.93 -19.52 -0.51
CA CYS A 171 6.70 -20.33 0.69
C CYS A 171 5.78 -19.60 1.67
#